data_AF-A0A954IPT7-F1
#
_entry.id   AF-A0A954IPT7-F1
#
_cell.length_a   1.000
_cell.length_b   1.000
_cell.length_c   1.000
_cell.angle_alpha   90.00
_cell.angle_beta   90.00
_cell.angle_gamma   90.00
#
_symmetry.space_group_name_H-M   'P 1'
#
loop_
_entity.id
_entity.type
_entity.pdbx_description
1 polymer ?
#
loop_
_entity_poly.entity_id
_entity_poly.type
_entity_poly.pdbx_seq_one_letter_code
_entity_poly.pdbx_strand_id
1 'polypeptide(L)'
;AFAPINGKEHLEYNVVKDIAAAKKLADAWPGEIVYSGFEIGIAVAYPAISIERDYGYVSHHPLSEAYVLYNPPPHNRPTWDLTSVLFGVCPDRGYFDLSPPGKVIVDQRGGTTFQQSAAGKHRYLILNEVQKVRVTEALVQLSSQPPAAGGRR
;
A
#
# COMPACT_ATOMS: atom_id res chain seq x y z
N ALA A 1 0.00 11.84 -1.27
CA ALA A 1 1.30 11.42 -0.67
C ALA A 1 1.54 12.26 0.57
N PHE A 2 2.20 11.73 1.61
CA PHE A 2 2.59 12.52 2.79
C PHE A 2 4.05 12.94 2.78
N ALA A 3 4.80 12.51 1.76
CA ALA A 3 6.13 13.00 1.42
C ALA A 3 6.20 13.46 -0.05
N PRO A 4 7.12 14.39 -0.40
CA PRO A 4 7.36 14.76 -1.80
C PRO A 4 7.81 13.56 -2.63
N ILE A 5 7.30 13.46 -3.86
CA ILE A 5 7.70 12.44 -4.83
C ILE A 5 8.60 13.12 -5.87
N ASN A 6 9.85 12.69 -5.96
CA ASN A 6 10.87 13.33 -6.81
C ASN A 6 10.98 14.86 -6.58
N GLY A 7 10.88 15.26 -5.31
CA GLY A 7 10.97 16.67 -4.88
C GLY A 7 9.74 17.52 -5.19
N LYS A 8 8.62 16.91 -5.61
CA LYS A 8 7.38 17.62 -5.96
C LYS A 8 6.18 17.10 -5.19
N GLU A 9 5.16 17.95 -5.08
CA GLU A 9 3.83 17.54 -4.63
C GLU A 9 3.29 16.45 -5.56
N HIS A 10 2.63 15.45 -4.97
CA HIS A 10 1.98 14.37 -5.71
C HIS A 10 0.49 14.32 -5.37
N LEU A 11 -0.33 14.60 -6.38
CA LEU A 11 -1.78 14.46 -6.32
C LEU A 11 -2.12 12.99 -6.59
N GLU A 12 -2.51 12.28 -5.55
CA GLU A 12 -2.76 10.84 -5.60
C GLU A 12 -4.07 10.56 -6.35
N TYR A 13 -4.06 9.54 -7.21
CA TYR A 13 -5.13 9.28 -8.17
C TYR A 13 -6.48 9.01 -7.51
N ASN A 14 -6.54 8.16 -6.47
CA ASN A 14 -7.79 7.84 -5.79
C ASN A 14 -8.41 9.08 -5.13
N VAL A 15 -7.59 9.97 -4.57
CA VAL A 15 -8.06 11.26 -4.02
C VAL A 15 -8.55 12.21 -5.13
N VAL A 16 -7.80 12.37 -6.21
CA VAL A 16 -8.16 13.27 -7.33
C VAL A 16 -9.43 12.80 -8.04
N LYS A 17 -9.67 11.49 -8.10
CA LYS A 17 -10.84 10.95 -8.78
C LYS A 17 -12.15 11.31 -8.12
N ASP A 18 -12.18 11.47 -6.80
CA ASP A 18 -13.33 12.01 -6.10
C ASP A 18 -12.90 12.83 -4.89
N ILE A 19 -12.54 14.09 -5.17
CA ILE A 19 -12.09 15.04 -4.15
C ILE A 19 -13.18 15.30 -3.12
N ALA A 20 -14.46 15.32 -3.54
CA ALA A 20 -15.58 15.59 -2.63
C ALA A 20 -15.76 14.44 -1.63
N ALA A 21 -15.72 13.19 -2.11
CA ALA A 21 -15.78 12.03 -1.23
C ALA A 21 -14.54 11.92 -0.33
N ALA A 22 -13.34 12.14 -0.87
CA ALA A 22 -12.10 12.11 -0.09
C ALA A 22 -12.10 13.15 1.05
N LYS A 23 -12.56 14.38 0.78
CA LYS A 23 -12.78 15.42 1.80
C LYS A 23 -13.78 14.97 2.85
N LYS A 24 -14.96 14.51 2.41
CA LYS A 24 -16.01 14.08 3.33
C LYS A 24 -15.54 12.94 4.24
N LEU A 25 -14.80 11.97 3.70
CA LEU A 25 -14.23 10.88 4.49
C LEU A 25 -13.22 11.41 5.52
N ALA A 26 -12.28 12.25 5.09
CA ALA A 26 -11.27 12.82 5.98
C ALA A 26 -11.87 13.74 7.07
N ASP A 27 -12.97 14.44 6.79
CA ASP A 27 -13.57 15.37 7.74
C ASP A 27 -14.60 14.73 8.68
N ALA A 28 -15.34 13.71 8.21
CA ALA A 28 -16.54 13.24 8.88
C ALA A 28 -16.47 11.77 9.37
N TRP A 29 -15.41 11.03 9.07
CA TRP A 29 -15.30 9.66 9.57
C TRP A 29 -15.21 9.65 11.10
N PRO A 30 -16.08 8.88 11.80
CA PRO A 30 -16.11 8.89 13.25
C PRO A 30 -14.96 8.10 13.89
N GLY A 31 -14.36 7.16 13.16
CA GLY A 31 -13.28 6.30 13.64
C GLY A 31 -11.88 6.84 13.33
N GLU A 32 -10.89 5.99 13.58
CA GLU A 32 -9.52 6.25 13.14
C GLU A 32 -9.37 5.98 11.64
N ILE A 33 -8.44 6.70 11.01
CA ILE A 33 -8.01 6.43 9.63
C ILE A 33 -6.50 6.29 9.61
N VAL A 34 -6.01 5.18 9.08
CA VAL A 34 -4.60 5.02 8.75
C VAL A 34 -4.45 5.07 7.24
N TYR A 35 -3.65 6.01 6.75
CA TYR A 35 -3.40 6.18 5.32
C TYR A 35 -2.11 5.47 4.91
N SER A 36 -2.18 4.60 3.90
CA SER A 36 -1.00 4.14 3.18
C SER A 36 -0.64 5.16 2.10
N GLY A 37 0.49 5.85 2.27
CA GLY A 37 0.93 6.88 1.34
C GLY A 37 1.37 6.33 -0.01
N PHE A 38 1.33 7.17 -1.05
CA PHE A 38 1.84 6.83 -2.38
C PHE A 38 3.33 6.44 -2.35
N GLU A 39 4.10 7.14 -1.52
CA GLU A 39 5.50 6.90 -1.22
C GLU A 39 5.76 5.51 -0.61
N ILE A 40 4.80 4.97 0.14
CA ILE A 40 4.90 3.65 0.78
C ILE A 40 4.83 2.56 -0.29
N GLY A 41 3.83 2.64 -1.18
CA GLY A 41 3.69 1.68 -2.28
C GLY A 41 4.86 1.71 -3.28
N ILE A 42 5.47 2.87 -3.53
CA ILE A 42 6.70 2.96 -4.34
C ILE A 42 7.89 2.30 -3.63
N ALA A 43 8.04 2.55 -2.33
CA ALA A 43 9.19 2.08 -1.57
C ALA A 43 9.28 0.55 -1.44
N VAL A 44 8.16 -0.15 -1.61
CA VAL A 44 8.06 -1.62 -1.51
C VAL A 44 7.53 -2.24 -2.80
N ALA A 45 8.16 -1.91 -3.92
CA ALA A 45 7.78 -2.44 -5.22
C ALA A 45 7.94 -3.98 -5.28
N TYR A 46 6.88 -4.67 -5.69
CA TYR A 46 6.84 -6.13 -5.84
C TYR A 46 7.86 -6.58 -6.89
N PRO A 47 8.72 -7.56 -6.59
CA PRO A 47 9.81 -7.93 -7.46
C PRO A 47 9.34 -8.79 -8.64
N ALA A 48 9.74 -8.42 -9.87
CA ALA A 48 9.41 -9.18 -11.08
C ALA A 48 9.84 -10.65 -11.00
N ILE A 49 10.97 -10.92 -10.33
CA ILE A 49 11.51 -12.27 -10.18
C ILE A 49 10.54 -13.21 -9.45
N SER A 50 9.69 -12.68 -8.55
CA SER A 50 8.69 -13.49 -7.88
C SER A 50 7.57 -13.92 -8.84
N ILE A 51 7.12 -13.02 -9.73
CA ILE A 51 6.16 -13.35 -10.80
C ILE A 51 6.72 -14.47 -11.69
N GLU A 52 8.00 -14.38 -12.05
CA GLU A 52 8.67 -15.35 -12.93
C GLU A 52 8.90 -16.72 -12.29
N ARG A 53 9.06 -16.79 -10.97
CA ARG A 53 9.55 -18.01 -10.28
C ARG A 53 8.56 -18.66 -9.32
N ASP A 54 7.71 -17.86 -8.66
CA ASP A 54 6.98 -18.34 -7.48
C ASP A 54 5.55 -18.77 -7.79
N TYR A 55 5.03 -18.48 -8.99
CA TYR A 55 3.65 -18.80 -9.40
C TYR A 55 3.52 -20.05 -10.27
N GLY A 56 4.63 -20.77 -10.53
CA GLY A 56 4.68 -21.94 -11.42
C GLY A 56 4.11 -23.24 -10.84
N TYR A 57 3.40 -23.19 -9.71
CA TYR A 57 2.81 -24.38 -9.06
C TYR A 57 1.55 -24.90 -9.77
N VAL A 58 1.01 -24.14 -10.74
CA VAL A 58 0.00 -24.59 -11.71
C VAL A 58 0.40 -24.10 -13.11
N SER A 59 0.02 -24.81 -14.17
CA SER A 59 0.40 -24.46 -15.55
C SER A 59 -0.15 -23.11 -16.01
N HIS A 60 -1.37 -22.77 -15.58
CA HIS A 60 -2.05 -21.52 -15.90
C HIS A 60 -2.40 -20.78 -14.61
N HIS A 61 -1.47 -19.97 -14.14
CA HIS A 61 -1.69 -19.17 -12.94
C HIS A 61 -2.33 -17.83 -13.32
N PRO A 62 -3.61 -17.56 -12.97
CA PRO A 62 -4.34 -16.39 -13.47
C PRO A 62 -3.70 -15.06 -13.08
N LEU A 63 -3.13 -14.97 -11.86
CA LEU A 63 -2.43 -13.76 -11.40
C LEU A 63 -1.17 -13.48 -12.25
N SER A 64 -0.28 -14.46 -12.38
CA SER A 64 0.95 -14.32 -13.16
C SER A 64 0.66 -14.00 -14.63
N GLU A 65 -0.29 -14.72 -15.25
CA GLU A 65 -0.68 -14.47 -16.64
C GLU A 65 -1.28 -13.06 -16.83
N ALA A 66 -2.21 -12.65 -15.96
CA ALA A 66 -2.80 -11.32 -16.03
C ALA A 66 -1.75 -10.21 -15.80
N TYR A 67 -0.80 -10.43 -14.89
CA TYR A 67 0.31 -9.51 -14.65
C TYR A 67 1.13 -9.32 -15.94
N VAL A 68 1.57 -10.42 -16.55
CA VAL A 68 2.40 -10.40 -17.78
C VAL A 68 1.64 -9.78 -18.96
N LEU A 69 0.35 -10.10 -19.12
CA LEU A 69 -0.49 -9.54 -20.19
C LEU A 69 -0.70 -8.03 -20.05
N TYR A 70 -0.83 -7.52 -18.83
CA TYR A 70 -0.98 -6.09 -18.59
C TYR A 70 0.31 -5.33 -18.85
N ASN A 71 1.43 -5.81 -18.30
CA ASN A 71 2.76 -5.25 -18.53
C ASN A 71 3.79 -6.37 -18.30
N PRO A 72 4.59 -6.77 -19.29
CA PRO A 72 5.52 -7.88 -19.13
C PRO A 72 6.79 -7.48 -18.34
N PRO A 73 7.42 -8.42 -17.59
CA PRO A 73 8.76 -8.23 -17.02
C PRO A 73 9.82 -7.84 -18.09
N PRO A 74 10.94 -7.22 -17.69
CA PRO A 74 11.39 -6.95 -16.32
C PRO A 74 10.92 -5.57 -15.81
N HIS A 75 10.14 -5.56 -14.73
CA HIS A 75 9.89 -4.35 -13.93
C HIS A 75 9.30 -4.73 -12.56
N ASN A 76 9.81 -4.09 -11.51
CA ASN A 76 9.16 -4.14 -10.21
C ASN A 76 7.96 -3.21 -10.22
N ARG A 77 6.90 -3.58 -9.50
CA ARG A 77 5.64 -2.83 -9.52
C ARG A 77 5.25 -2.31 -8.15
N PRO A 78 4.90 -1.02 -8.01
CA PRO A 78 4.48 -0.46 -6.73
C PRO A 78 3.28 -1.21 -6.12
N THR A 79 3.24 -1.27 -4.79
CA THR A 79 2.30 -2.09 -4.02
C THR A 79 1.36 -1.24 -3.16
N TRP A 80 0.80 -0.17 -3.75
CA TRP A 80 -0.06 0.79 -3.04
C TRP A 80 -1.23 0.13 -2.30
N ASP A 81 -1.95 -0.77 -2.96
CA ASP A 81 -3.09 -1.45 -2.34
C ASP A 81 -2.63 -2.53 -1.34
N LEU A 82 -1.62 -3.32 -1.72
CA LEU A 82 -1.12 -4.41 -0.86
C LEU A 82 -0.55 -3.92 0.46
N THR A 83 0.08 -2.74 0.49
CA THR A 83 0.56 -2.14 1.75
C THR A 83 -0.58 -1.75 2.69
N SER A 84 -1.69 -1.24 2.14
CA SER A 84 -2.90 -0.96 2.91
C SER A 84 -3.50 -2.25 3.49
N VAL A 85 -3.58 -3.31 2.67
CA VAL A 85 -4.10 -4.62 3.09
C VAL A 85 -3.20 -5.25 4.15
N LEU A 86 -1.87 -5.25 3.96
CA LEU A 86 -0.93 -5.82 4.90
C LEU A 86 -1.05 -5.17 6.28
N PHE A 87 -1.16 -3.83 6.33
CA PHE A 87 -1.38 -3.14 7.60
C PHE A 87 -2.74 -3.49 8.22
N GLY A 88 -3.81 -3.53 7.42
CA GLY A 88 -5.15 -3.85 7.91
C GLY A 88 -5.28 -5.25 8.51
N VAL A 89 -4.54 -6.23 7.99
CA VAL A 89 -4.56 -7.63 8.47
C VAL A 89 -3.51 -7.89 9.55
N CYS A 90 -2.36 -7.24 9.48
CA CYS A 90 -1.20 -7.49 10.34
C CYS A 90 -0.69 -6.18 11.00
N PRO A 91 -1.52 -5.42 11.72
CA PRO A 91 -1.15 -4.09 12.21
C PRO A 91 0.01 -4.13 13.22
N ASP A 92 0.08 -5.17 14.06
CA ASP A 92 1.02 -5.25 15.18
C ASP A 92 2.28 -6.09 14.89
N ARG A 93 2.56 -6.40 13.62
CA ARG A 93 3.75 -7.19 13.21
C ARG A 93 5.03 -6.35 13.05
N GLY A 94 4.94 -5.04 13.29
CA GLY A 94 6.06 -4.11 13.14
C GLY A 94 6.51 -3.95 11.69
N TYR A 95 5.59 -4.11 10.73
CA TYR A 95 5.83 -3.89 9.31
C TYR A 95 5.92 -2.41 8.95
N PHE A 96 5.18 -1.57 9.66
CA PHE A 96 5.13 -0.14 9.46
C PHE A 96 5.16 0.55 10.82
N ASP A 97 5.84 1.69 10.89
CA ASP A 97 5.63 2.64 11.97
C ASP A 97 4.42 3.52 11.62
N LEU A 98 3.83 4.15 12.63
CA LEU A 98 2.77 5.15 12.43
C LEU A 98 3.31 6.53 12.73
N SER A 99 2.87 7.53 11.95
CA SER A 99 3.04 8.94 12.31
C SER A 99 2.49 9.23 13.72
N PRO A 100 2.82 10.38 14.33
CA PRO A 100 2.02 10.92 15.42
C PRO A 100 0.54 11.08 15.00
N PRO A 101 -0.41 11.19 15.96
CA PRO A 101 -1.80 11.51 15.65
C PRO A 101 -1.94 12.87 14.99
N GLY A 102 -2.94 12.98 14.12
CA GLY A 102 -3.23 14.23 13.42
C GLY A 102 -4.49 14.17 12.58
N LYS A 103 -4.57 15.09 11.61
CA LYS A 103 -5.67 15.21 10.66
C LYS A 103 -5.10 15.32 9.25
N VAL A 104 -5.74 14.64 8.30
CA VAL A 104 -5.46 14.79 6.87
C VAL A 104 -6.44 15.81 6.31
N ILE A 105 -5.91 16.76 5.56
CA ILE A 105 -6.68 17.77 4.84
C ILE A 105 -6.50 17.50 3.35
N VAL A 106 -7.62 17.42 2.64
CA VAL A 106 -7.66 17.32 1.18
C VAL A 106 -7.98 18.70 0.62
N ASP A 107 -7.13 19.24 -0.24
CA ASP A 107 -7.33 20.57 -0.85
C ASP A 107 -8.30 20.54 -2.05
N GLN A 108 -8.51 21.67 -2.74
CA GLN A 108 -9.38 21.74 -3.91
C GLN A 108 -8.84 21.03 -5.16
N ARG A 109 -7.55 20.71 -5.19
CA ARG A 109 -6.85 20.02 -6.28
C ARG A 109 -6.69 18.52 -6.00
N GLY A 110 -7.06 18.05 -4.81
CA GLY A 110 -6.85 16.67 -4.35
C GLY A 110 -5.49 16.45 -3.68
N GLY A 111 -4.77 17.51 -3.35
CA GLY A 111 -3.54 17.45 -2.56
C GLY A 111 -3.85 17.08 -1.12
N THR A 112 -3.05 16.17 -0.54
CA THR A 112 -3.20 15.70 0.84
C THR A 112 -2.12 16.28 1.73
N THR A 113 -2.50 17.00 2.77
CA THR A 113 -1.56 17.50 3.80
C THR A 113 -1.89 16.88 5.15
N PHE A 114 -0.87 16.47 5.90
CA PHE A 114 -1.02 16.00 7.27
C PHE A 114 -0.71 17.13 8.27
N GLN A 115 -1.63 17.39 9.19
CA GLN A 115 -1.44 18.30 10.31
C GLN A 115 -1.44 17.51 11.61
N GLN A 116 -0.31 17.51 12.31
CA GLN A 116 -0.20 16.85 13.60
C GLN A 116 -1.15 17.50 14.62
N SER A 117 -1.86 16.66 15.39
CA SER A 117 -2.80 17.06 16.43
C SER A 117 -2.96 15.91 17.41
N ALA A 118 -2.75 16.18 18.70
CA ALA A 118 -2.85 15.14 19.74
C ALA A 118 -4.25 14.51 19.85
N ALA A 119 -5.30 15.26 19.51
CA ALA A 119 -6.68 14.79 19.46
C ALA A 119 -7.09 14.25 18.08
N GLY A 120 -6.16 14.23 17.12
CA GLY A 120 -6.40 13.78 15.75
C GLY A 120 -6.55 12.26 15.65
N LYS A 121 -7.50 11.82 14.82
CA LYS A 121 -7.80 10.40 14.59
C LYS A 121 -7.08 9.80 13.38
N HIS A 122 -6.26 10.59 12.70
CA HIS A 122 -5.59 10.14 11.48
C HIS A 122 -4.13 9.85 11.76
N ARG A 123 -3.62 8.81 11.09
CA ARG A 123 -2.21 8.43 11.05
C ARG A 123 -1.84 8.10 9.61
N TYR A 124 -0.56 8.13 9.26
CA TYR A 124 -0.08 7.54 8.02
C TYR A 124 1.06 6.56 8.31
N LEU A 125 1.23 5.60 7.40
CA LEU A 125 2.29 4.60 7.49
C LEU A 125 3.66 5.23 7.23
N ILE A 126 4.66 4.81 8.00
CA ILE A 126 6.06 5.18 7.87
C ILE A 126 6.87 3.90 7.68
N LEU A 127 7.89 3.97 6.81
CA LEU A 127 8.83 2.88 6.55
C LEU A 127 10.26 3.33 6.79
N ASN A 128 11.01 2.53 7.53
CA ASN A 128 12.48 2.55 7.52
C ASN A 128 13.06 1.50 6.56
N GLU A 129 14.38 1.52 6.31
CA GLU A 129 15.04 0.61 5.36
C GLU A 129 14.86 -0.87 5.71
N VAL A 130 14.90 -1.23 7.00
CA VAL A 130 14.70 -2.61 7.44
C VAL A 130 13.26 -3.06 7.18
N GLN A 131 12.30 -2.19 7.47
CA GLN A 131 10.88 -2.45 7.22
C GLN A 131 10.58 -2.60 5.73
N LYS A 132 11.21 -1.80 4.84
CA LYS A 132 11.04 -1.96 3.38
C LYS A 132 11.35 -3.39 2.92
N VAL A 133 12.48 -3.94 3.37
CA VAL A 133 12.87 -5.32 3.03
C VAL A 133 11.88 -6.33 3.62
N ARG A 134 11.52 -6.18 4.91
CA ARG A 134 10.59 -7.10 5.58
C ARG A 134 9.18 -7.09 4.98
N VAL A 135 8.69 -5.91 4.61
CA VAL A 135 7.39 -5.74 3.96
C VAL A 135 7.42 -6.34 2.56
N THR A 136 8.46 -6.06 1.77
CA THR A 136 8.60 -6.64 0.42
C THR A 136 8.61 -8.16 0.49
N GLU A 137 9.40 -8.74 1.40
CA GLU A 137 9.44 -10.20 1.61
C GLU A 137 8.08 -10.75 2.06
N ALA A 138 7.40 -10.09 3.02
CA ALA A 138 6.09 -10.51 3.46
C ALA A 138 5.05 -10.49 2.33
N LEU A 139 5.07 -9.45 1.48
CA LEU A 139 4.19 -9.36 0.32
C LEU A 139 4.47 -10.49 -0.68
N VAL A 140 5.74 -10.80 -0.94
CA VAL A 140 6.12 -11.94 -1.79
C VAL A 140 5.57 -13.24 -1.22
N GLN A 141 5.92 -13.58 0.01
CA GLN A 141 5.54 -14.85 0.64
C GLN A 141 4.02 -15.02 0.74
N LEU A 142 3.28 -13.97 1.09
CA LEU A 142 1.81 -14.03 1.20
C LEU A 142 1.13 -14.12 -0.18
N SER A 143 1.68 -13.47 -1.20
CA SER A 143 1.04 -13.40 -2.52
C SER A 143 1.35 -14.61 -3.40
N SER A 144 2.49 -15.28 -3.18
CA SER A 144 2.93 -16.43 -3.97
C SER A 144 2.69 -17.78 -3.29
N GLN A 145 2.18 -17.78 -2.05
CA GLN A 145 1.89 -19.01 -1.32
C GLN A 145 0.98 -19.95 -2.12
N PRO A 146 1.41 -21.18 -2.43
CA PRO A 146 0.53 -22.17 -3.07
C PRO A 146 -0.67 -22.51 -2.17
N PRO A 147 -1.83 -22.87 -2.74
CA PRO A 147 -2.94 -23.39 -1.97
C PRO A 147 -2.47 -24.58 -1.10
N ALA A 148 -2.96 -24.67 0.14
CA ALA A 148 -2.68 -25.83 0.97
C ALA A 148 -3.14 -27.09 0.23
N ALA A 149 -2.24 -28.06 0.03
CA ALA A 149 -2.59 -29.36 -0.51
C ALA A 149 -3.74 -29.91 0.33
N GLY A 150 -4.87 -30.19 -0.30
CA GLY A 150 -6.13 -30.48 0.36
C GLY A 150 -6.01 -31.60 1.39
N GLY A 151 -5.73 -31.25 2.65
CA GLY A 151 -6.08 -32.06 3.80
C GLY A 151 -7.59 -31.98 3.89
N ARG A 152 -8.27 -33.05 3.46
CA ARG A 152 -9.67 -33.30 3.81
C ARG A 152 -9.79 -33.06 5.31
N ARG A 153 -10.51 -31.99 5.70
CA ARG A 153 -11.11 -31.90 7.03
C ARG A 153 -12.39 -32.72 7.02
#